data_AF-A0A0B1T8K6-F1
#
_entry.id   AF-A0A0B1T8K6-F1
#
_cell.length_a   1.000
_cell.length_b   1.000
_cell.length_c   1.000
_cell.angle_alpha   90.00
_cell.angle_beta   90.00
_cell.angle_gamma   90.00
#
_symmetry.space_group_name_H-M   'P 1'
#
loop_
_entity.id
_entity.type
_entity.pdbx_description
1 polymer ?
#
loop_
_entity_poly.entity_id
_entity_poly.type
_entity_poly.pdbx_seq_one_letter_code
_entity_poly.pdbx_strand_id
1 'polypeptide(L)'
;MMPTTQTLAERNCRQHDSLLVPIPTYCGADHHKLKFLSSLMSWHSSFWIGLKRVNGIFRWNDGTDMSFGDKERWIHGDPTSYGNCVISYYYYSYEGPERRVFSNINCDNNYPYICAAKPCDTEHYCGLNPSAESDSTSTETPMWEETTYYWRAAVSDYIEDEDNLPVDQNVTIAS
;
A
#
# COMPACT_ATOMS: atom_id res chain seq x y z
N MET A 1 -10.52 3.21 9.33
CA MET A 1 -9.45 4.07 8.75
C MET A 1 -9.85 5.53 8.83
N MET A 2 -9.12 6.34 9.58
CA MET A 2 -9.36 7.78 9.67
C MET A 2 -8.76 8.51 8.46
N PRO A 3 -9.54 9.29 7.71
CA PRO A 3 -9.05 10.02 6.55
C PRO A 3 -8.23 11.25 6.99
N THR A 4 -7.24 11.62 6.18
CA THR A 4 -6.41 12.80 6.43
C THR A 4 -5.82 13.35 5.13
N THR A 5 -5.08 14.45 5.19
CA THR A 5 -4.33 15.03 4.06
C THR A 5 -3.21 14.10 3.58
N GLN A 6 -2.82 14.15 2.31
CA GLN A 6 -1.75 13.26 1.81
C GLN A 6 -0.43 13.51 2.55
N THR A 7 -0.15 14.77 2.93
CA THR A 7 1.07 15.13 3.66
C THR A 7 1.10 14.51 5.06
N LEU A 8 -0.03 14.50 5.78
CA LEU A 8 -0.08 13.85 7.09
C LEU A 8 0.00 12.33 6.95
N ALA A 9 -0.68 11.76 5.95
CA ALA A 9 -0.60 10.33 5.66
C ALA A 9 0.83 9.88 5.35
N GLU A 10 1.57 10.63 4.52
CA GLU A 10 2.99 10.39 4.27
C GLU A 10 3.84 10.43 5.55
N ARG A 11 3.60 11.41 6.42
CA ARG A 11 4.32 11.53 7.70
C ARG A 11 4.04 10.33 8.60
N ASN A 12 2.78 9.93 8.73
CA ASN A 12 2.38 8.79 9.55
C ASN A 12 3.02 7.50 9.05
N CYS A 13 3.02 7.24 7.73
CA CYS A 13 3.71 6.07 7.19
C CYS A 13 5.22 6.11 7.50
N ARG A 14 5.87 7.26 7.34
CA ARG A 14 7.31 7.41 7.65
C ARG A 14 7.65 7.19 9.12
N GLN A 15 6.74 7.49 10.04
CA GLN A 15 6.93 7.19 11.47
C GLN A 15 7.04 5.68 11.75
N HIS A 16 6.50 4.85 10.86
CA HIS A 16 6.53 3.39 10.94
C HIS A 16 7.47 2.76 9.90
N ASP A 17 8.52 3.47 9.47
CA ASP A 17 9.48 3.01 8.45
C ASP A 17 8.81 2.47 7.16
N SER A 18 7.75 3.16 6.75
CA SER A 18 6.93 2.77 5.61
C SER A 18 6.57 3.98 4.75
N LEU A 19 6.02 3.72 3.58
CA LEU A 19 5.61 4.74 2.61
C LEU A 19 4.14 4.56 2.26
N LEU A 20 3.49 5.62 1.78
CA LEU A 20 2.15 5.46 1.16
C LEU A 20 2.21 4.39 0.07
N VAL A 21 1.18 3.56 0.00
CA VAL A 21 1.17 2.41 -0.91
C VAL A 21 1.44 2.84 -2.36
N PRO A 22 2.49 2.29 -2.99
CA PRO A 22 2.70 2.49 -4.41
C PRO A 22 1.77 1.54 -5.17
N ILE A 23 1.12 2.00 -6.24
CA ILE A 23 0.34 1.13 -7.13
C ILE A 23 0.92 1.19 -8.55
N PRO A 24 2.20 0.79 -8.72
CA PRO A 24 2.81 0.75 -10.04
C PRO A 24 2.18 -0.38 -10.86
N THR A 25 2.17 -0.20 -12.16
CA THR A 25 1.87 -1.24 -13.14
C THR A 25 3.12 -2.07 -13.34
N TYR A 26 3.11 -3.31 -12.84
CA TYR A 26 4.02 -4.37 -13.24
C TYR A 26 3.18 -5.46 -13.91
N CYS A 27 3.48 -5.81 -15.15
CA CYS A 27 2.75 -6.81 -15.94
C CYS A 27 2.37 -8.05 -15.08
N GLY A 28 1.10 -8.16 -14.70
CA GLY A 28 0.53 -9.30 -13.96
C GLY A 28 0.49 -9.20 -12.42
N ALA A 29 1.41 -8.49 -11.76
CA ALA A 29 1.46 -8.40 -10.29
C ALA A 29 0.35 -7.51 -9.69
N ASP A 30 -0.21 -6.63 -10.52
CA ASP A 30 -1.15 -5.59 -10.14
C ASP A 30 -2.48 -6.14 -9.64
N HIS A 31 -2.97 -7.22 -10.25
CA HIS A 31 -4.29 -7.76 -9.95
C HIS A 31 -4.37 -8.26 -8.51
N HIS A 32 -3.32 -8.95 -8.03
CA HIS A 32 -3.26 -9.46 -6.66
C HIS A 32 -3.08 -8.33 -5.65
N LYS A 33 -2.21 -7.35 -5.94
CA LYS A 33 -2.03 -6.19 -5.07
C LYS A 33 -3.32 -5.38 -4.94
N LEU A 34 -4.00 -5.10 -6.04
CA LEU A 34 -5.26 -4.37 -6.04
C LEU A 34 -6.39 -5.13 -5.35
N LYS A 35 -6.47 -6.45 -5.55
CA LYS A 35 -7.44 -7.31 -4.86
C LYS A 35 -7.22 -7.30 -3.35
N PHE A 36 -5.97 -7.40 -2.91
CA PHE A 36 -5.60 -7.31 -1.50
C PHE A 36 -5.89 -5.92 -0.91
N LEU A 37 -5.53 -4.83 -1.60
CA LEU A 37 -5.88 -3.48 -1.14
C LEU A 37 -7.40 -3.28 -1.04
N SER A 38 -8.17 -3.95 -1.91
CA SER A 38 -9.63 -3.93 -1.89
C SER A 38 -10.26 -4.87 -0.85
N SER A 39 -9.47 -5.74 -0.19
CA SER A 39 -9.93 -6.46 1.01
C SER A 39 -9.64 -5.69 2.29
N LEU A 40 -8.64 -4.80 2.29
CA LEU A 40 -8.31 -3.94 3.44
C LEU A 40 -9.24 -2.74 3.58
N MET A 41 -9.78 -2.25 2.47
CA MET A 41 -10.72 -1.14 2.43
C MET A 41 -11.98 -1.55 1.69
N SER A 42 -13.09 -0.85 1.94
CA SER A 42 -14.28 -1.00 1.09
C SER A 42 -13.87 -0.85 -0.38
N TRP A 43 -14.33 -1.78 -1.22
CA TRP A 43 -13.90 -1.89 -2.62
C TRP A 43 -14.11 -0.59 -3.43
N HIS A 44 -15.05 0.27 -3.03
CA HIS A 44 -15.32 1.59 -3.63
C HIS A 44 -14.55 2.76 -3.06
N SER A 45 -13.79 2.55 -2.00
CA SER A 45 -13.08 3.63 -1.35
C SER A 45 -12.05 4.26 -2.31
N SER A 46 -12.01 5.58 -2.28
CA SER A 46 -10.91 6.37 -2.82
C SER A 46 -9.89 6.58 -1.72
N PHE A 47 -8.61 6.43 -2.02
CA PHE A 47 -7.57 6.53 -1.01
C PHE A 47 -6.29 7.14 -1.58
N TRP A 48 -5.48 7.71 -0.69
CA TRP A 48 -4.17 8.25 -1.06
C TRP A 48 -3.21 7.14 -1.48
N ILE A 49 -2.52 7.36 -2.60
CA ILE A 49 -1.41 6.52 -3.04
C ILE A 49 -0.08 7.28 -2.94
N GLY A 50 1.03 6.58 -3.04
CA GLY A 50 2.37 7.18 -2.95
C GLY A 50 2.79 8.08 -4.12
N LEU A 51 1.88 8.51 -5.00
CA LEU A 51 2.18 9.33 -6.18
C LEU A 51 1.89 10.81 -5.90
N LYS A 52 2.82 11.70 -6.24
CA LYS A 52 2.64 13.16 -6.13
C LYS A 52 3.43 13.94 -7.17
N ARG A 53 2.96 15.14 -7.52
CA ARG A 53 3.66 16.07 -8.41
C ARG A 53 4.69 16.87 -7.63
N VAL A 54 5.96 16.72 -7.99
CA VAL A 54 7.10 17.48 -7.44
C VAL A 54 7.83 18.13 -8.62
N ASN A 55 8.00 19.45 -8.57
CA ASN A 55 8.64 20.23 -9.63
C ASN A 55 8.05 19.96 -11.03
N GLY A 56 6.72 19.86 -11.10
CA GLY A 56 5.99 19.63 -12.35
C GLY A 56 5.84 18.17 -12.77
N ILE A 57 6.57 17.24 -12.17
CA ILE A 57 6.62 15.81 -12.56
C ILE A 57 5.99 14.94 -11.47
N PHE A 58 5.15 13.98 -11.86
CA PHE A 58 4.61 12.99 -10.92
C PHE A 58 5.63 11.89 -10.65
N ARG A 59 5.90 11.65 -9.36
CA ARG A 59 6.86 10.67 -8.87
C ARG A 59 6.29 9.87 -7.72
N TRP A 60 6.68 8.60 -7.65
CA TRP A 60 6.41 7.77 -6.50
C TRP A 60 7.25 8.26 -5.31
N ASN A 61 6.77 7.97 -4.11
CA ASN A 61 7.35 8.42 -2.85
C ASN A 61 8.67 7.72 -2.47
N ASP A 62 9.04 6.66 -3.20
CA ASP A 62 10.36 6.03 -3.20
C ASP A 62 11.37 6.76 -4.12
N GLY A 63 10.92 7.79 -4.85
CA GLY A 63 11.73 8.57 -5.77
C GLY A 63 11.71 8.07 -7.22
N THR A 64 11.05 6.95 -7.51
CA THR A 64 10.95 6.42 -8.86
C THR A 64 9.99 7.22 -9.74
N ASP A 65 10.31 7.34 -11.03
CA ASP A 65 9.45 7.97 -12.02
C ASP A 65 8.32 7.01 -12.43
N MET A 66 7.20 7.58 -12.88
CA MET A 66 6.09 6.78 -13.42
C MET A 66 6.50 5.97 -14.65
N SER A 67 6.19 4.68 -14.64
CA SER A 67 6.31 3.82 -15.81
C SER A 67 5.33 4.24 -16.93
N PHE A 68 5.50 3.69 -18.14
CA PHE A 68 4.51 3.90 -19.20
C PHE A 68 3.12 3.36 -18.80
N GLY A 69 3.06 2.18 -18.20
CA GLY A 69 1.80 1.58 -17.73
C GLY A 69 1.17 2.31 -16.54
N ASP A 70 1.94 3.04 -15.74
CA ASP A 70 1.38 3.90 -14.68
C ASP A 70 0.60 5.07 -15.29
N LYS A 71 1.11 5.63 -16.40
CA LYS A 71 0.50 6.78 -17.08
C LYS A 71 -0.83 6.43 -17.74
N GLU A 72 -1.07 5.18 -18.10
CA GLU A 72 -2.35 4.71 -18.67
C GLU A 72 -3.48 4.60 -17.62
N ARG A 73 -3.16 4.75 -16.34
CA ARG A 73 -4.14 4.70 -15.25
C ARG A 73 -4.78 6.03 -14.94
N TRP A 74 -4.30 7.14 -15.49
CA TRP A 74 -5.01 8.42 -15.35
C TRP A 74 -6.43 8.30 -15.91
N ILE A 75 -7.40 8.87 -15.19
CA ILE A 75 -8.73 9.08 -15.76
C ILE A 75 -8.63 10.07 -16.93
N HIS A 76 -9.53 9.94 -17.91
CA HIS A 76 -9.57 10.87 -19.05
C HIS A 76 -9.62 12.33 -18.57
N GLY A 77 -8.65 13.13 -19.05
CA GLY A 77 -8.50 14.54 -18.69
C GLY A 77 -7.46 14.82 -17.61
N ASP A 78 -7.06 13.80 -16.86
CA ASP A 78 -5.98 13.89 -15.88
C ASP A 78 -4.62 13.48 -16.47
N PRO A 79 -3.50 13.99 -15.92
CA PRO A 79 -3.45 14.91 -14.79
C PRO A 79 -3.71 16.38 -15.14
N THR A 80 -4.48 17.08 -14.32
CA THR A 80 -4.78 18.51 -14.46
C THR A 80 -3.84 19.41 -13.63
N SER A 81 -4.08 20.72 -13.63
CA SER A 81 -3.44 21.68 -12.71
C SER A 81 -4.16 21.81 -11.36
N TYR A 82 -5.25 21.07 -11.13
CA TYR A 82 -6.12 21.23 -9.95
C TYR A 82 -5.45 20.83 -8.63
N GLY A 83 -4.49 19.90 -8.67
CA GLY A 83 -3.77 19.48 -7.48
C GLY A 83 -2.54 18.66 -7.76
N ASN A 84 -1.75 18.43 -6.70
CA ASN A 84 -0.45 17.76 -6.80
C ASN A 84 -0.47 16.37 -6.14
N CYS A 85 -1.54 16.01 -5.44
CA CYS A 85 -1.66 14.78 -4.68
C CYS A 85 -2.57 13.80 -5.42
N VAL A 86 -2.33 12.50 -5.31
CA VAL A 86 -3.02 11.51 -6.15
C VAL A 86 -3.78 10.51 -5.31
N ILE A 87 -5.07 10.35 -5.66
CA ILE A 87 -5.90 9.26 -5.17
C ILE A 87 -6.01 8.15 -6.19
N SER A 88 -6.23 6.94 -5.70
CA SER A 88 -6.73 5.82 -6.49
C SER A 88 -8.19 5.57 -6.13
N TYR A 89 -9.04 5.42 -7.14
CA TYR A 89 -10.46 5.13 -6.94
C TYR A 89 -10.98 4.19 -8.03
N TYR A 90 -12.15 3.60 -7.76
CA TYR A 90 -12.78 2.66 -8.68
C TYR A 90 -13.53 3.41 -9.78
N TYR A 91 -13.21 3.15 -11.04
CA TYR A 91 -13.90 3.73 -12.18
C TYR A 91 -14.80 2.70 -12.85
N TYR A 92 -16.07 3.09 -12.96
CA TYR A 92 -17.10 2.36 -13.66
C TYR A 92 -17.23 2.88 -15.08
N SER A 93 -16.89 2.04 -16.06
CA SER A 93 -17.19 2.30 -17.47
C SER A 93 -18.32 1.40 -17.94
N TYR A 94 -19.30 1.97 -18.66
CA TYR A 94 -20.36 1.19 -19.30
C TYR A 94 -19.84 0.25 -20.40
N GLU A 95 -18.66 0.54 -20.97
CA GLU A 95 -18.13 -0.16 -22.16
C GLU A 95 -16.82 -0.94 -21.88
N GLY A 96 -16.37 -1.02 -20.62
CA GLY A 96 -15.04 -1.56 -20.31
C GLY A 96 -14.95 -2.24 -18.94
N PRO A 97 -13.87 -3.02 -18.70
CA PRO A 97 -13.66 -3.68 -17.43
C PRO A 97 -13.46 -2.63 -16.34
N GLU A 98 -14.12 -2.87 -15.22
CA GLU A 98 -13.96 -2.05 -14.03
C GLU A 98 -12.49 -2.04 -13.59
N ARG A 99 -11.95 -0.87 -13.31
CA ARG A 99 -10.54 -0.70 -12.97
C ARG A 99 -10.32 0.41 -11.98
N ARG A 100 -9.22 0.33 -11.22
CA ARG A 100 -8.74 1.48 -10.45
C ARG A 100 -7.98 2.45 -11.34
N VAL A 101 -8.31 3.72 -11.22
CA VAL A 101 -7.70 4.83 -11.97
C VAL A 101 -7.11 5.85 -11.01
N PHE A 102 -6.25 6.70 -11.54
CA PHE A 102 -5.61 7.80 -10.82
C PHE A 102 -6.30 9.11 -11.15
N SER A 103 -6.44 9.95 -10.13
CA SER A 103 -6.81 11.35 -10.31
C SER A 103 -6.00 12.23 -9.38
N ASN A 104 -5.54 13.38 -9.90
CA ASN A 104 -4.80 14.35 -9.11
C ASN A 104 -5.76 15.39 -8.52
N ILE A 105 -5.66 15.56 -7.21
CA ILE A 105 -6.56 16.37 -6.42
C ILE A 105 -5.77 17.23 -5.43
N ASN A 106 -6.44 18.23 -4.84
CA ASN A 106 -5.85 19.06 -3.79
C ASN A 106 -5.39 18.17 -2.61
N CYS A 107 -4.15 18.41 -2.18
CA CYS A 107 -3.47 17.70 -1.10
C CYS A 107 -4.14 17.83 0.28
N ASP A 108 -4.91 18.91 0.46
CA ASP A 108 -5.58 19.23 1.73
C ASP A 108 -6.89 18.47 1.92
N ASN A 109 -7.31 17.67 0.94
CA ASN A 109 -8.48 16.80 1.08
C ASN A 109 -8.23 15.67 2.06
N ASN A 110 -9.28 15.19 2.73
CA ASN A 110 -9.18 14.07 3.64
C ASN A 110 -9.57 12.77 2.92
N TYR A 111 -8.61 11.86 2.74
CA TYR A 111 -8.84 10.51 2.22
C TYR A 111 -8.22 9.46 3.15
N PRO A 112 -8.77 8.23 3.19
CA PRO A 112 -8.10 7.10 3.81
C PRO A 112 -6.78 6.82 3.07
N TYR A 113 -5.90 6.07 3.72
CA TYR A 113 -4.58 5.74 3.21
C TYR A 113 -4.10 4.40 3.73
N ILE A 114 -3.17 3.80 3.00
CA ILE A 114 -2.51 2.55 3.40
C ILE A 114 -1.00 2.79 3.33
N CYS A 115 -0.30 2.35 4.37
CA CYS A 115 1.15 2.33 4.40
C CYS A 115 1.66 0.96 3.93
N ALA A 116 2.68 0.98 3.07
CA ALA A 116 3.39 -0.19 2.60
C ALA A 116 4.83 -0.13 3.14
N ALA A 117 5.19 -1.13 3.94
CA ALA A 117 6.57 -1.34 4.33
C ALA A 117 7.40 -1.77 3.11
N LYS A 118 8.70 -1.46 3.12
CA LYS A 118 9.60 -1.99 2.09
C LYS A 118 9.65 -3.52 2.23
N PRO A 119 9.50 -4.28 1.13
CA PRO A 119 9.62 -5.73 1.21
C PRO A 119 11.03 -6.13 1.64
N CYS A 120 11.11 -7.22 2.39
CA CYS A 120 12.39 -7.82 2.77
C CYS A 120 13.07 -8.39 1.53
N ASP A 121 14.36 -8.14 1.37
CA ASP A 121 15.19 -8.69 0.30
C ASP A 121 16.62 -8.90 0.81
N THR A 122 17.55 -9.25 -0.07
CA THR A 122 18.97 -9.48 0.29
C THR A 122 19.69 -8.21 0.74
N GLU A 123 19.16 -7.02 0.44
CA GLU A 123 19.70 -5.71 0.82
C GLU A 123 18.91 -5.06 1.98
N HIS A 124 17.67 -5.50 2.20
CA HIS A 124 16.76 -5.05 3.25
C HIS A 124 16.33 -6.25 4.10
N TYR A 125 17.19 -6.61 5.06
CA TYR A 125 16.91 -7.70 5.98
C TYR A 125 15.88 -7.25 7.02
N CYS A 126 14.65 -7.73 6.90
CA CYS A 126 13.69 -7.63 8.00
C CYS A 126 14.17 -8.58 9.08
N GLY A 127 14.51 -8.07 10.26
CA GLY A 127 14.96 -8.90 11.37
C GLY A 127 13.97 -10.05 11.63
N LEU A 128 14.36 -11.27 11.26
CA LEU A 128 13.86 -12.46 11.94
C LEU A 128 14.43 -12.32 13.35
N ASN A 129 13.58 -12.13 14.35
CA ASN A 129 14.02 -11.91 15.71
C ASN A 129 14.86 -13.13 16.17
N PRO A 130 16.21 -13.06 16.29
CA PRO A 130 17.02 -14.24 16.58
C PRO A 130 17.02 -14.59 18.08
N SER A 131 16.21 -13.91 18.89
CA SER A 131 16.11 -14.10 20.33
C SER A 131 14.99 -15.06 20.75
N ALA A 132 14.35 -15.75 19.81
CA ALA A 132 13.68 -17.02 20.11
C ALA A 132 14.70 -18.14 19.85
N GLU A 133 15.46 -18.44 20.90
CA GLU A 133 16.51 -19.46 20.96
C GLU A 133 16.13 -20.81 20.33
N SER A 134 17.12 -21.37 19.62
CA SER A 134 17.49 -22.79 19.55
C SER A 134 16.44 -23.82 19.98
N ASP A 135 15.96 -24.65 19.04
CA ASP A 135 16.27 -26.10 19.02
C ASP A 135 15.64 -26.76 17.78
N SER A 136 16.24 -27.88 17.37
CA SER A 136 15.77 -28.88 16.40
C SER A 136 16.00 -28.60 14.89
N THR A 137 17.15 -29.11 14.44
CA THR A 137 17.34 -29.94 13.24
C THR A 137 16.14 -30.05 12.28
N SER A 138 16.25 -29.48 11.09
CA SER A 138 15.54 -30.01 9.92
C SER A 138 16.31 -29.75 8.62
N THR A 139 16.82 -30.87 8.11
CA THR A 139 17.05 -31.29 6.73
C THR A 139 16.92 -30.22 5.63
N GLU A 140 18.02 -30.02 4.91
CA GLU A 140 18.10 -29.30 3.64
C GLU A 140 17.06 -29.83 2.63
N THR A 141 16.22 -28.94 2.10
CA THR A 141 15.51 -29.14 0.82
C THR A 141 16.03 -28.15 -0.22
N PRO A 142 16.16 -28.55 -1.50
CA PRO A 142 16.87 -27.75 -2.49
C PRO A 142 16.06 -26.54 -2.93
N MET A 143 16.79 -25.44 -3.06
CA MET A 143 16.39 -24.14 -3.60
C MET A 143 16.08 -24.23 -5.10
N TRP A 144 14.83 -24.50 -5.46
CA TRP A 144 14.22 -23.98 -6.68
C TRP A 144 12.69 -24.11 -6.58
N GLU A 145 12.01 -23.04 -7.00
CA GLU A 145 10.55 -22.84 -7.05
C GLU A 145 9.87 -22.43 -5.74
N GLU A 146 9.87 -21.11 -5.49
CA GLU A 146 8.66 -20.27 -5.36
C GLU A 146 9.05 -18.96 -4.64
N THR A 147 9.30 -17.90 -5.40
CA THR A 147 9.31 -16.53 -4.84
C THR A 147 7.87 -16.13 -4.52
N THR A 148 7.36 -16.59 -3.37
CA THR A 148 6.11 -16.11 -2.79
C THR A 148 6.36 -14.70 -2.23
N TYR A 149 5.88 -13.68 -2.95
CA TYR A 149 5.91 -12.31 -2.47
C TYR A 149 4.93 -12.13 -1.31
N TYR A 150 5.44 -12.19 -0.08
CA TYR A 150 4.65 -11.87 1.12
C TYR A 150 4.55 -10.35 1.29
N TRP A 151 3.37 -9.79 1.01
CA TRP A 151 3.07 -8.38 1.28
C TRP A 151 2.58 -8.23 2.72
N ARG A 152 3.32 -7.50 3.56
CA ARG A 152 2.82 -7.01 4.85
C ARG A 152 2.26 -5.60 4.64
N ALA A 153 0.95 -5.43 4.83
CA ALA A 153 0.35 -4.12 4.98
C ALA A 153 0.06 -3.87 6.45
N ALA A 154 0.56 -2.76 6.98
CA ALA A 154 0.12 -2.25 8.27
C ALA A 154 -1.11 -1.37 8.02
N VAL A 155 -2.26 -1.77 8.56
CA VAL A 155 -3.39 -0.85 8.74
C VAL A 155 -3.08 -0.06 10.00
N SER A 156 -3.16 1.27 9.93
CA SER A 156 -3.03 2.13 11.11
C SER A 156 -4.25 1.93 12.00
N ASP A 157 -4.20 0.93 12.88
CA ASP A 157 -5.08 0.81 14.04
C ASP A 157 -4.36 1.47 15.23
N TYR A 158 -5.01 2.46 15.85
CA TYR A 158 -4.53 3.04 17.09
C TYR A 158 -5.42 2.57 18.24
N ILE A 159 -4.71 2.07 19.25
CA ILE A 159 -5.00 1.88 20.68
C ILE A 159 -6.25 2.65 21.14
N GLU A 160 -7.32 1.92 21.49
CA GLU A 160 -8.34 2.41 22.41
C GLU A 160 -7.87 2.12 23.85
N ASP A 161 -8.03 3.12 24.72
CA ASP A 161 -7.74 3.09 26.14
C ASP A 161 -8.32 1.84 26.82
N GLU A 162 -7.58 1.31 27.80
CA GLU A 162 -8.05 0.25 28.70
C GLU A 162 -9.35 0.68 29.40
N ASP A 163 -10.47 0.02 29.08
CA ASP A 163 -11.54 -0.37 30.00
C ASP A 163 -12.80 -0.87 29.24
N ASN A 164 -12.72 -2.06 28.63
CA ASN A 164 -13.82 -3.05 28.56
C ASN A 164 -13.46 -4.24 27.66
N LEU A 165 -13.25 -5.41 28.26
CA LEU A 165 -13.39 -6.69 27.56
C LEU A 165 -14.88 -7.11 27.58
N PRO A 166 -15.37 -7.78 26.51
CA PRO A 166 -15.42 -9.23 26.62
C PRO A 166 -14.99 -10.00 25.36
N VAL A 167 -14.08 -10.95 25.61
CA VAL A 167 -14.11 -12.38 25.25
C VAL A 167 -14.23 -12.78 23.77
N ASP A 168 -13.12 -13.35 23.30
CA ASP A 168 -12.92 -14.38 22.27
C ASP A 168 -13.45 -14.12 20.84
N GLN A 169 -12.52 -13.70 19.96
CA GLN A 169 -12.30 -14.44 18.71
C GLN A 169 -10.80 -14.59 18.44
N ASN A 170 -10.33 -15.83 18.59
CA ASN A 170 -8.96 -16.28 18.36
C ASN A 170 -8.47 -15.93 16.94
N VAL A 171 -7.41 -15.13 16.84
CA VAL A 171 -6.49 -15.18 15.71
C VAL A 171 -5.07 -15.26 16.26
N THR A 172 -4.54 -16.49 16.25
CA THR A 172 -3.17 -16.81 16.63
C THR A 172 -2.21 -16.26 15.58
N ILE A 173 -1.26 -15.41 16.00
CA ILE A 173 -0.08 -15.04 15.21
C ILE A 173 1.10 -15.75 15.87
N ALA A 174 1.74 -16.67 15.14
CA ALA A 174 2.93 -17.37 15.59
C ALA A 174 4.19 -16.52 15.36
N SER A 175 5.09 -16.66 16.34
CA SER A 175 6.38 -15.99 16.53
C SER A 175 7.38 -16.16 15.40
#